data_AF-A0A170W0F4-F1
#
_entry.id   AF-A0A170W0F4-F1
#
_cell.length_a   1.000
_cell.length_b   1.000
_cell.length_c   1.000
_cell.angle_alpha   90.00
_cell.angle_beta   90.00
_cell.angle_gamma   90.00
#
_symmetry.space_group_name_H-M   'P 1'
#
loop_
_entity.id
_entity.type
_entity.pdbx_description
1 polymer ?
#
loop_
_entity_poly.entity_id
_entity_poly.type
_entity_poly.pdbx_seq_one_letter_code
_entity_poly.pdbx_strand_id
1 'polypeptide(L)'
;MNWIILLSSLVWFLAKSAIGSGVFELKVLSLENPLGRDSTGECCVGPPSTGTGQCHAACPARLRACLKHYQAQVDTTSPCTFGDLVTPVLGTNSLHLEPQGHLISFPFDFTWPGTFSLIVEAWHDTNSSSRLSGNKELITRLTTQRWLEVGPE
;
A
#
# COMPACT_ATOMS: atom_id res chain seq x y z
N MET A 1 0.84 -37.58 -41.56
CA MET A 1 -0.03 -36.75 -40.69
C MET A 1 0.34 -36.84 -39.20
N ASN A 2 0.59 -38.04 -38.65
CA ASN A 2 0.80 -38.25 -37.20
C ASN A 2 2.06 -37.59 -36.61
N TRP A 3 3.15 -37.45 -37.38
CA TRP A 3 4.40 -36.86 -36.89
C TRP A 3 4.31 -35.34 -36.62
N ILE A 4 3.46 -34.61 -37.34
CA ILE A 4 3.24 -33.17 -37.13
C ILE A 4 2.50 -32.94 -35.81
N ILE A 5 1.56 -33.84 -35.47
CA ILE A 5 0.82 -33.80 -34.21
C ILE A 5 1.77 -34.08 -33.03
N LEU A 6 2.65 -35.08 -33.17
CA LEU A 6 3.70 -35.40 -32.18
C LEU A 6 4.71 -34.27 -31.98
N LEU A 7 5.13 -33.60 -33.06
CA LEU A 7 6.01 -32.43 -32.99
C LEU A 7 5.30 -31.25 -32.32
N SER A 8 4.03 -30.99 -32.64
CA SER A 8 3.26 -29.92 -31.99
C SER A 8 3.02 -30.17 -30.50
N SER A 9 2.76 -31.43 -30.09
CA SER A 9 2.63 -31.76 -28.67
C SER A 9 3.95 -31.63 -27.93
N LEU A 10 5.07 -32.06 -28.54
CA LEU A 10 6.39 -31.96 -27.92
C LEU A 10 6.82 -30.48 -27.72
N VAL A 11 6.48 -29.60 -28.66
CA VAL A 11 6.75 -28.16 -28.56
C VAL A 11 5.91 -27.51 -27.46
N TRP A 12 4.64 -27.91 -27.29
CA TRP A 12 3.81 -27.44 -26.18
C TRP A 12 4.32 -27.91 -24.80
N PHE A 13 4.86 -29.13 -24.71
CA PHE A 13 5.47 -29.64 -23.47
C PHE A 13 6.81 -28.97 -23.11
N LEU A 14 7.50 -28.37 -24.08
CA LEU A 14 8.78 -27.66 -23.87
C LEU A 14 8.62 -26.17 -23.53
N ALA A 15 7.40 -25.61 -23.58
CA ALA A 15 7.11 -24.27 -23.09
C ALA A 15 7.18 -24.25 -21.56
N LYS A 16 8.40 -24.18 -21.02
CA LYS A 16 8.62 -23.89 -19.59
C LYS A 16 8.11 -22.48 -19.32
N SER A 17 6.94 -22.36 -18.70
CA SER A 17 6.52 -21.11 -18.08
C SER A 17 7.50 -20.79 -16.95
N ALA A 18 8.35 -19.78 -17.15
CA ALA A 18 9.13 -19.21 -16.07
C ALA A 18 8.18 -18.40 -15.19
N ILE A 19 7.85 -18.93 -14.01
CA ILE A 19 7.10 -18.20 -12.99
C ILE A 19 8.10 -17.26 -12.33
N GLY A 20 7.99 -15.95 -12.59
CA GLY A 20 8.71 -14.95 -11.82
C GLY A 20 8.07 -14.87 -10.43
N SER A 21 8.86 -14.84 -9.37
CA SER A 21 8.35 -14.61 -8.02
C SER A 21 9.28 -13.67 -7.28
N GLY A 22 8.75 -12.90 -6.35
CA GLY A 22 9.53 -11.99 -5.53
C GLY A 22 8.69 -11.29 -4.48
N VAL A 23 9.30 -10.29 -3.86
CA VAL A 23 8.67 -9.45 -2.84
C VAL A 23 8.94 -8.00 -3.17
N PHE A 24 7.91 -7.18 -3.23
CA PHE A 24 8.07 -5.73 -3.22
C PHE A 24 7.97 -5.24 -1.78
N GLU A 25 8.96 -4.48 -1.32
CA GLU A 25 9.04 -4.02 0.06
C GLU A 25 8.89 -2.51 0.17
N LEU A 26 8.00 -2.08 1.06
CA LEU A 26 7.80 -0.68 1.43
C LEU A 26 8.18 -0.51 2.90
N LYS A 27 9.24 0.25 3.16
CA LYS A 27 9.64 0.63 4.52
C LYS A 27 9.13 2.02 4.87
N VAL A 28 8.27 2.10 5.88
CA VAL A 28 7.74 3.36 6.40
C VAL A 28 8.60 3.82 7.58
N LEU A 29 9.08 5.06 7.50
CA LEU A 29 9.98 5.63 8.51
C LEU A 29 9.25 6.57 9.48
N SER A 30 8.31 7.36 8.98
CA SER A 30 7.54 8.28 9.80
C SER A 30 6.20 8.64 9.16
N LEU A 31 5.30 9.16 9.99
CA LEU A 31 4.07 9.83 9.60
C LEU A 31 3.99 11.12 10.42
N GLU A 32 3.69 12.25 9.79
CA GLU A 32 3.53 13.52 10.51
C GLU A 32 2.07 13.97 10.50
N ASN A 33 1.47 14.05 11.69
CA ASN A 33 0.14 14.63 11.90
C ASN A 33 0.09 15.31 13.28
N PRO A 34 0.85 16.40 13.49
CA PRO A 34 1.00 17.03 14.80
C PRO A 34 -0.31 17.66 15.32
N LEU A 35 -1.25 17.94 14.42
CA LEU A 35 -2.54 18.55 14.76
C LEU A 35 -3.65 17.52 15.00
N GLY A 36 -3.43 16.23 14.72
CA GLY A 36 -4.44 15.19 14.89
C GLY A 36 -5.66 15.39 13.98
N ARG A 37 -5.41 15.88 12.76
CA ARG A 37 -6.46 16.22 11.78
C ARG A 37 -6.54 15.18 10.66
N ASP A 38 -7.71 15.11 10.05
CA ASP A 38 -7.96 14.36 8.84
C ASP A 38 -7.58 15.18 7.59
N SER A 39 -7.79 14.59 6.41
CA SER A 39 -7.50 15.18 5.11
C SER A 39 -8.46 16.32 4.72
N THR A 40 -9.58 16.48 5.42
CA THR A 40 -10.50 17.61 5.25
C THR A 40 -10.12 18.80 6.14
N GLY A 41 -9.20 18.57 7.09
CA GLY A 41 -8.74 19.57 8.05
C GLY A 41 -9.52 19.53 9.37
N GLU A 42 -10.44 18.59 9.53
CA GLU A 42 -11.21 18.39 10.76
C GLU A 42 -10.45 17.51 11.74
N CYS A 43 -10.85 17.53 13.01
CA CYS A 43 -10.26 16.66 14.02
C CYS A 43 -10.75 15.23 13.85
N CYS A 44 -9.85 14.24 13.93
CA CYS A 44 -10.21 12.83 13.75
C CYS A 44 -11.26 12.33 14.77
N VAL A 45 -11.30 12.96 15.95
CA VAL A 45 -12.24 12.61 17.02
C VAL A 45 -12.73 13.89 17.70
N GLY A 46 -14.03 14.17 17.53
CA GLY A 46 -14.71 15.28 18.18
C GLY A 46 -14.29 16.66 17.65
N PRO A 47 -14.92 17.75 18.15
CA PRO A 47 -14.61 19.10 17.70
C PRO A 47 -13.24 19.60 18.21
N PRO A 48 -12.64 20.60 17.54
CA PRO A 48 -11.39 21.22 18.01
C PRO A 48 -11.59 21.91 19.37
N SER A 49 -10.51 22.01 20.15
CA SER A 49 -10.53 22.71 21.43
C SER A 49 -10.82 24.20 21.26
N THR A 50 -11.72 24.73 22.09
CA THR A 50 -12.08 26.14 22.13
C THR A 50 -10.88 26.99 22.54
N GLY A 51 -10.32 27.75 21.60
CA GLY A 51 -9.30 28.78 21.85
C GLY A 51 -7.92 28.51 21.24
N THR A 52 -7.51 27.26 21.02
CA THR A 52 -6.19 26.93 20.43
C THR A 52 -6.29 26.31 19.04
N GLY A 53 -7.47 25.82 18.63
CA GLY A 53 -7.67 25.16 17.34
C GLY A 53 -7.00 23.77 17.26
N GLN A 54 -6.59 23.21 18.40
CA GLN A 54 -5.90 21.92 18.48
C GLN A 54 -6.90 20.79 18.75
N CYS A 55 -6.71 19.62 18.16
CA CYS A 55 -7.61 18.50 18.39
C CYS A 55 -7.40 17.91 19.79
N HIS A 56 -8.51 17.65 20.49
CA HIS A 56 -8.47 17.18 21.88
C HIS A 56 -8.03 15.71 21.99
N ALA A 57 -8.46 14.89 21.05
CA ALA A 57 -8.22 13.46 21.07
C ALA A 57 -7.13 13.04 20.08
N ALA A 58 -6.45 11.96 20.42
CA ALA A 58 -5.45 11.36 19.57
C ALA A 58 -6.09 10.77 18.31
N CYS A 59 -5.36 10.77 17.20
CA CYS A 59 -5.75 10.19 15.94
C CYS A 59 -4.97 8.87 15.71
N PRO A 60 -5.45 7.72 16.23
CA PRO A 60 -4.94 6.40 15.89
C PRO A 60 -4.81 6.22 14.39
N ALA A 61 -3.60 5.91 13.92
CA ALA A 61 -3.27 5.85 12.50
C ALA A 61 -2.93 4.41 12.08
N ARG A 62 -3.64 3.95 11.05
CA ARG A 62 -3.33 2.74 10.27
C ARG A 62 -2.81 3.17 8.91
N LEU A 63 -1.92 2.37 8.33
CA LEU A 63 -1.47 2.58 6.96
C LEU A 63 -2.15 1.59 6.04
N ARG A 64 -2.57 2.07 4.87
CA ARG A 64 -2.94 1.23 3.73
C ARG A 64 -1.93 1.48 2.61
N ALA A 65 -1.34 0.41 2.10
CA ALA A 65 -0.48 0.46 0.93
C ALA A 65 -1.12 -0.35 -0.20
N CYS A 66 -1.30 0.30 -1.34
CA CYS A 66 -1.93 -0.26 -2.53
C CYS A 66 -0.93 -0.20 -3.69
N LEU A 67 -0.46 -1.37 -4.11
CA LEU A 67 0.48 -1.55 -5.20
C LEU A 67 -0.28 -1.98 -6.47
N LYS A 68 -0.02 -1.29 -7.58
CA LYS A 68 -0.69 -1.55 -8.86
C LYS A 68 0.24 -1.35 -10.05
N HIS A 69 -0.22 -1.81 -11.21
CA HIS A 69 0.42 -1.56 -12.49
C HIS A 69 0.60 -0.06 -12.71
N TYR A 70 1.61 0.30 -13.50
CA TYR A 70 1.88 1.68 -13.83
C TYR A 70 0.67 2.35 -14.48
N GLN A 71 0.31 3.52 -13.96
CA GLN A 71 -0.69 4.40 -14.54
C GLN A 71 -0.08 5.80 -14.68
N ALA A 72 -0.24 6.41 -15.86
CA ALA A 72 0.23 7.77 -16.10
C ALA A 72 -0.44 8.80 -15.16
N GLN A 73 -1.70 8.54 -14.83
CA GLN A 73 -2.47 9.21 -13.78
C GLN A 73 -2.90 8.14 -12.79
N VAL A 74 -2.38 8.19 -11.56
CA VAL A 74 -2.66 7.16 -10.55
C VAL A 74 -4.13 7.24 -10.12
N ASP A 75 -4.91 6.23 -10.47
CA ASP A 75 -6.31 6.13 -10.05
C ASP A 75 -6.39 5.51 -8.66
N THR A 76 -7.02 6.24 -7.74
CA THR A 76 -7.18 5.85 -6.34
C THR A 76 -8.43 5.00 -6.07
N THR A 77 -9.31 4.85 -7.06
CA THR A 77 -10.60 4.17 -6.93
C THR A 77 -10.57 2.73 -7.45
N SER A 78 -9.74 2.43 -8.44
CA SER A 78 -9.57 1.07 -8.95
C SER A 78 -8.87 0.13 -7.96
N PRO A 79 -9.14 -1.19 -8.04
CA PRO A 79 -8.45 -2.20 -7.26
C PRO A 79 -6.92 -2.18 -7.40
N CYS A 80 -6.22 -2.65 -6.38
CA CYS A 80 -4.78 -2.77 -6.37
C CYS A 80 -4.35 -4.07 -7.06
N THR A 81 -3.79 -3.97 -8.27
CA THR A 81 -3.54 -5.15 -9.11
C THR A 81 -2.35 -5.99 -8.68
N PHE A 82 -1.41 -5.42 -7.92
CA PHE A 82 -0.23 -6.15 -7.41
C PHE A 82 -0.33 -6.44 -5.90
N GLY A 83 -1.19 -5.72 -5.18
CA GLY A 83 -1.57 -6.07 -3.81
C GLY A 83 -2.14 -4.89 -3.02
N ASP A 84 -2.94 -5.20 -2.00
CA ASP A 84 -3.57 -4.23 -1.09
C ASP A 84 -3.37 -4.71 0.35
N LEU A 85 -2.65 -3.94 1.15
CA LEU A 85 -2.32 -4.30 2.53
C LEU A 85 -2.67 -3.15 3.47
N VAL A 86 -3.26 -3.51 4.61
CA VAL A 86 -3.59 -2.59 5.70
C VAL A 86 -2.87 -3.04 6.95
N THR A 87 -2.10 -2.15 7.56
CA THR A 87 -1.36 -2.41 8.80
C THR A 87 -2.30 -2.43 10.00
N PRO A 88 -1.89 -3.00 11.14
CA PRO A 88 -2.45 -2.63 12.44
C PRO A 88 -2.29 -1.12 12.70
N VAL A 89 -2.89 -0.65 13.79
CA VAL A 89 -2.61 0.72 14.29
C VAL A 89 -1.12 0.79 14.65
N LEU A 90 -0.39 1.70 14.00
CA LEU A 90 1.06 1.87 14.22
C LEU A 90 1.36 2.91 15.31
N GLY A 91 0.37 3.73 15.66
CA GLY A 91 0.41 4.68 16.77
C GLY A 91 -0.64 5.78 16.56
N THR A 92 -0.37 6.98 17.05
CA THR A 92 -1.33 8.10 17.03
C THR A 92 -0.68 9.40 16.58
N ASN A 93 -1.41 10.25 15.85
CA ASN A 93 -0.93 11.55 15.36
C ASN A 93 0.37 11.39 14.55
N SER A 94 1.49 11.93 15.03
CA SER A 94 2.81 11.71 14.42
C SER A 94 3.45 10.40 14.92
N LEU A 95 4.02 9.65 14.00
CA LEU A 95 4.73 8.39 14.21
C LEU A 95 6.19 8.56 13.81
N HIS A 96 7.10 8.15 14.68
CA HIS A 96 8.51 8.02 14.35
C HIS A 96 8.90 6.55 14.52
N LEU A 97 9.14 5.87 13.41
CA LEU A 97 9.41 4.42 13.36
C LEU A 97 10.90 4.14 13.14
N GLU A 98 11.71 5.17 12.86
CA GLU A 98 13.15 5.03 12.73
C GLU A 98 13.82 4.59 14.05
N PRO A 99 14.96 3.89 13.99
CA PRO A 99 15.67 3.44 12.78
C PRO A 99 15.10 2.15 12.14
N GLN A 100 14.26 1.40 12.86
CA GLN A 100 13.81 0.09 12.40
C GLN A 100 12.82 0.17 11.24
N GLY A 101 11.96 1.19 11.22
CA GLY A 101 10.85 1.36 10.28
C GLY A 101 9.74 0.31 10.45
N HIS A 102 8.63 0.50 9.75
CA HIS A 102 7.62 -0.54 9.57
C HIS A 102 7.67 -1.07 8.13
N LEU A 103 7.86 -2.38 7.98
CA LEU A 103 7.99 -3.04 6.69
C LEU A 103 6.63 -3.58 6.23
N ILE A 104 6.24 -3.23 5.00
CA ILE A 104 5.07 -3.76 4.31
C ILE A 104 5.56 -4.51 3.08
N SER A 105 5.36 -5.83 3.07
CA SER A 105 5.89 -6.72 2.03
C SER A 105 4.76 -7.28 1.16
N PHE A 106 4.87 -7.11 -0.15
CA PHE A 106 3.93 -7.61 -1.16
C PHE A 106 4.56 -8.80 -1.90
N PRO A 107 4.26 -10.05 -1.49
CA PRO A 107 4.69 -11.20 -2.26
C PRO A 107 3.94 -11.26 -3.59
N PHE A 108 4.65 -11.62 -4.66
CA PHE A 108 4.08 -11.78 -6.00
C PHE A 108 4.62 -13.03 -6.69
N ASP A 109 3.81 -13.58 -7.61
CA ASP A 109 4.06 -14.79 -8.41
C ASP A 109 4.05 -14.51 -9.92
N PHE A 110 4.28 -13.26 -10.30
CA PHE A 110 4.45 -12.82 -11.69
C PHE A 110 5.85 -12.24 -11.95
N THR A 111 6.22 -12.15 -13.23
CA THR A 111 7.46 -11.46 -13.62
C THR A 111 7.35 -9.96 -13.34
N TRP A 112 8.24 -9.44 -12.50
CA TRP A 112 8.23 -8.02 -12.13
C TRP A 112 8.34 -7.12 -13.39
N PRO A 113 7.35 -6.24 -13.64
CA PRO A 113 7.31 -5.44 -14.86
C PRO A 113 8.31 -4.27 -14.88
N GLY A 114 9.03 -4.01 -13.78
CA GLY A 114 9.95 -2.88 -13.65
C GLY A 114 9.27 -1.54 -13.36
N THR A 115 7.97 -1.40 -13.63
CA THR A 115 7.21 -0.16 -13.39
C THR A 115 5.97 -0.41 -12.54
N PHE A 116 5.62 0.56 -11.70
CA PHE A 116 4.49 0.45 -10.79
C PHE A 116 3.90 1.82 -10.45
N SER A 117 2.69 1.76 -9.90
CA SER A 117 2.07 2.86 -9.17
C SER A 117 1.80 2.41 -7.74
N LEU A 118 2.10 3.28 -6.78
CA LEU A 118 1.97 3.05 -5.34
C LEU A 118 1.12 4.15 -4.73
N ILE A 119 0.14 3.74 -3.94
CA ILE A 119 -0.68 4.61 -3.11
C ILE A 119 -0.42 4.21 -1.66
N VAL A 120 -0.03 5.17 -0.82
CA VAL A 120 0.11 4.99 0.62
C VAL A 120 -0.84 5.96 1.31
N GLU A 121 -1.72 5.44 2.15
CA GLU A 121 -2.72 6.21 2.86
C GLU A 121 -2.57 6.01 4.35
N ALA A 122 -2.64 7.09 5.12
CA ALA A 122 -2.86 7.02 6.56
C ALA A 122 -4.35 7.22 6.82
N TRP A 123 -4.94 6.33 7.62
CA TRP A 123 -6.35 6.34 7.97
C TRP A 123 -6.52 6.38 9.48
N HIS A 124 -7.43 7.22 9.95
CA HIS A 124 -7.99 7.09 11.28
C HIS A 124 -9.01 5.95 11.29
N ASP A 125 -8.67 4.86 11.97
CA ASP A 125 -9.56 3.72 12.14
C ASP A 125 -9.17 2.97 13.42
N THR A 126 -10.12 2.86 14.35
CA THR A 126 -9.95 2.18 15.64
C THR A 126 -10.33 0.70 15.59
N ASN A 127 -10.81 0.20 14.43
CA ASN A 127 -11.13 -1.19 14.24
C ASN A 127 -9.87 -2.06 14.20
N SER A 128 -9.89 -3.21 14.88
CA SER A 128 -8.79 -4.18 14.94
C SER A 128 -8.73 -5.14 13.75
N SER A 129 -9.68 -5.10 12.82
CA SER A 129 -9.72 -6.03 11.67
C SER A 129 -8.62 -5.70 10.64
N SER A 130 -8.18 -6.68 9.83
CA SER A 130 -7.23 -6.45 8.72
C SER A 130 -7.81 -5.63 7.55
N ARG A 131 -9.06 -5.18 7.67
CA ARG A 131 -9.72 -4.30 6.72
C ARG A 131 -10.03 -2.97 7.38
N LEU A 132 -10.05 -1.96 6.54
CA LEU A 132 -10.50 -0.63 6.88
C LEU A 132 -12.02 -0.60 7.12
N SER A 133 -12.45 0.00 8.22
CA SER A 133 -13.86 0.17 8.60
C SER A 133 -14.63 1.05 7.60
N GLY A 134 -15.97 1.02 7.68
CA GLY A 134 -16.84 1.97 6.97
C GLY A 134 -16.71 3.40 7.52
N ASN A 135 -16.52 3.53 8.84
CA ASN A 135 -16.47 4.81 9.56
C ASN A 135 -15.03 5.33 9.76
N LYS A 136 -14.19 5.15 8.74
CA LYS A 136 -12.79 5.60 8.78
C LYS A 136 -12.66 6.99 8.17
N GLU A 137 -11.63 7.70 8.59
CA GLU A 137 -11.32 9.04 8.07
C GLU A 137 -9.91 9.05 7.48
N LEU A 138 -9.78 9.59 6.26
CA LEU A 138 -8.48 9.67 5.60
C LEU A 138 -7.68 10.78 6.26
N ILE A 139 -6.48 10.48 6.76
CA ILE A 139 -5.56 11.49 7.31
C ILE A 139 -4.75 12.13 6.19
N THR A 140 -4.04 11.31 5.42
CA THR A 140 -3.23 11.77 4.30
C THR A 140 -3.04 10.67 3.28
N ARG A 141 -2.73 11.06 2.04
CA ARG A 141 -2.48 10.16 0.92
C ARG A 141 -1.25 10.62 0.15
N LEU A 142 -0.38 9.66 -0.14
CA LEU A 142 0.72 9.78 -1.08
C LEU A 142 0.45 8.89 -2.28
N THR A 143 0.63 9.43 -3.48
CA THR A 143 0.55 8.69 -4.74
C THR A 143 1.84 8.89 -5.52
N THR A 144 2.43 7.83 -6.04
CA THR A 144 3.64 7.89 -6.85
C THR A 144 3.64 6.80 -7.91
N GLN A 145 4.37 7.04 -8.99
CA GLN A 145 4.60 6.08 -10.06
C GLN A 145 6.08 6.09 -10.40
N ARG A 146 6.69 4.91 -10.47
CA ARG A 146 8.14 4.78 -10.56
C ARG A 146 8.52 3.57 -11.40
N TRP A 147 9.78 3.59 -11.80
CA TRP A 147 10.50 2.43 -12.27
C TRP A 147 11.44 1.96 -11.15
N LEU A 148 11.57 0.66 -10.98
CA LEU A 148 12.41 0.02 -9.98
C LEU A 148 12.88 -1.33 -10.52
N GLU A 149 14.19 -1.55 -10.58
CA GLU A 149 14.75 -2.86 -10.89
C GLU A 149 14.71 -3.79 -9.68
N VAL A 150 14.73 -5.10 -9.96
CA VAL A 150 14.93 -6.10 -8.91
C VAL A 150 16.37 -5.98 -8.41
N GLY A 151 16.54 -5.79 -7.11
CA GLY A 151 17.84 -5.76 -6.43
C GLY A 151 17.86 -6.74 -5.26
N PRO A 152 19.05 -7.05 -4.72
CA PRO A 152 19.15 -7.71 -3.42
C PRO A 152 18.57 -6.82 -2.30
N GLU A 153 18.23 -7.45 -1.16
CA GLU A 153 17.89 -6.75 0.09
C GLU A 153 19.01 -5.80 0.56
#